data_AF-A0A5J6WGI1-F1
#
_entry.id   AF-A0A5J6WGI1-F1
#
_cell.length_a   1.000
_cell.length_b   1.000
_cell.length_c   1.000
_cell.angle_alpha   90.00
_cell.angle_beta   90.00
_cell.angle_gamma   90.00
#
_symmetry.space_group_name_H-M   'P 1'
#
loop_
_entity.id
_entity.type
_entity.pdbx_description
1 polymer ?
#
loop_
_entity_poly.entity_id
_entity_poly.type
_entity_poly.pdbx_seq_one_letter_code
_entity_poly.pdbx_strand_id
1 'polypeptide(L)'
;MTENDIIVEVRDHRHDRNMVSISAHDKEYESKSNVDGYVLIPFEGYKSVGLVQCLTMGSRKVNNPYRSRKCKALLEYISSGATIRIDGNLKE
;
A
#
# COMPACT_ATOMS: atom_id res chain seq x y z
N MET A 1 -9.48 7.08 16.42
CA MET A 1 -8.77 5.92 15.86
C MET A 1 -7.31 6.15 16.11
N THR A 2 -6.65 5.26 16.85
CA THR A 2 -5.21 5.35 17.09
C THR A 2 -4.48 4.76 15.89
N GLU A 3 -3.48 5.45 15.37
CA GLU A 3 -2.78 5.07 14.12
C GLU A 3 -2.08 3.70 14.23
N ASN A 4 -1.85 3.22 15.46
CA ASN A 4 -1.36 1.86 15.78
C ASN A 4 -2.33 0.73 15.42
N ASP A 5 -3.59 1.05 15.11
CA ASP A 5 -4.61 0.08 14.73
C ASP A 5 -4.75 -0.08 13.21
N ILE A 6 -3.88 0.56 12.43
CA ILE A 6 -3.87 0.43 10.98
C ILE A 6 -2.91 -0.69 10.54
N ILE A 7 -3.38 -1.51 9.60
CA ILE A 7 -2.58 -2.47 8.83
C ILE A 7 -2.40 -1.90 7.42
N VAL A 8 -1.16 -1.71 7.01
CA VAL A 8 -0.79 -1.49 5.61
C VAL A 8 -0.48 -2.84 4.99
N GLU A 9 -1.25 -3.20 3.99
CA GLU A 9 -1.21 -4.52 3.40
C GLU A 9 -0.75 -4.49 1.96
N VAL A 10 0.17 -5.42 1.65
CA VAL A 10 0.78 -5.60 0.35
C VAL A 10 0.37 -6.98 -0.17
N ARG A 11 -0.40 -7.03 -1.25
CA ARG A 11 -0.87 -8.29 -1.86
C ARG A 11 -0.69 -8.28 -3.36
N ASP A 12 -0.65 -9.48 -3.96
CA ASP A 12 -0.77 -9.61 -5.41
C ASP A 12 -2.11 -9.04 -5.90
N HIS A 13 -2.08 -8.32 -7.02
CA HIS A 13 -3.32 -7.90 -7.65
C HIS A 13 -3.96 -9.08 -8.38
N ARG A 14 -5.13 -9.52 -7.92
CA ARG A 14 -5.81 -10.74 -8.41
C ARG A 14 -6.01 -10.78 -9.93
N HIS A 15 -6.19 -9.63 -10.57
CA HIS A 15 -6.44 -9.52 -12.01
C HIS A 15 -5.17 -9.29 -12.84
N ASP A 16 -4.07 -8.86 -12.21
CA ASP A 16 -2.80 -8.63 -12.89
C ASP A 16 -1.65 -9.02 -11.96
N ARG A 17 -1.09 -10.20 -12.19
CA ARG A 17 0.01 -10.76 -11.39
C ARG A 17 1.36 -10.07 -11.61
N ASN A 18 1.39 -9.00 -12.41
CA ASN A 18 2.56 -8.11 -12.54
C ASN A 18 2.39 -6.84 -11.71
N MET A 19 1.28 -6.71 -10.96
CA MET A 19 0.99 -5.57 -10.12
C MET A 19 0.77 -6.01 -8.68
N VAL A 20 1.24 -5.17 -7.76
CA VAL A 20 1.03 -5.29 -6.32
C VAL A 20 -0.01 -4.26 -5.92
N SER A 21 -1.00 -4.72 -5.16
CA SER A 21 -2.00 -3.88 -4.53
C SER A 21 -1.55 -3.55 -3.11
N ILE A 22 -1.46 -2.26 -2.81
CA ILE A 22 -1.14 -1.76 -1.48
C ILE A 22 -2.33 -0.99 -0.94
N SER A 23 -2.78 -1.34 0.25
CA SER A 23 -3.97 -0.76 0.90
C SER A 23 -3.78 -0.59 2.39
N ALA A 24 -4.61 0.25 3.01
CA ALA A 24 -4.66 0.39 4.46
C ALA A 24 -6.06 0.04 4.98
N HIS A 25 -6.12 -0.72 6.06
CA HIS A 25 -7.37 -1.04 6.75
C HIS A 25 -7.14 -1.08 8.27
N ASP A 26 -8.22 -0.92 9.02
CA ASP A 26 -8.21 -1.05 10.48
C ASP A 26 -8.09 -2.53 10.89
N LYS A 27 -7.33 -2.81 11.95
CA LYS A 27 -7.16 -4.14 12.57
C LYS A 27 -8.50 -4.78 12.93
N GLU A 28 -9.46 -4.01 13.42
CA GLU A 28 -10.79 -4.52 13.80
C GLU A 28 -11.67 -4.83 12.57
N TYR A 29 -11.32 -4.26 11.41
CA TYR A 29 -12.10 -4.35 10.16
C TYR A 29 -11.33 -5.04 9.04
N GLU A 30 -10.60 -6.11 9.38
CA GLU A 30 -9.73 -6.95 8.54
C GLU A 30 -10.32 -7.40 7.19
N SER A 31 -11.61 -7.15 6.92
CA SER A 31 -12.27 -7.54 5.67
C SER A 31 -13.21 -6.53 5.02
N LYS A 32 -13.51 -5.36 5.58
CA LYS A 32 -14.67 -4.57 5.07
C LYS A 32 -14.44 -3.11 4.71
N SER A 33 -13.38 -2.46 5.15
CA SER A 33 -13.21 -1.04 4.84
C SER A 33 -11.75 -0.70 4.59
N ASN A 34 -11.39 -0.76 3.31
CA ASN A 34 -10.15 -0.19 2.82
C ASN A 34 -10.27 1.32 2.99
N VAL A 35 -9.60 1.88 4.00
CA VAL A 35 -9.86 3.25 4.50
C VAL A 35 -9.68 4.28 3.38
N ASP A 36 -8.75 4.03 2.46
CA ASP A 36 -8.46 4.89 1.31
C ASP A 36 -8.45 4.13 -0.05
N GLY A 37 -8.98 2.91 -0.08
CA GLY A 37 -8.82 2.00 -1.21
C GLY A 37 -7.36 1.57 -1.43
N TYR A 38 -7.04 1.02 -2.61
CA TYR A 38 -5.69 0.53 -2.91
C TYR A 38 -4.96 1.41 -3.95
N VAL A 39 -3.62 1.29 -3.96
CA VAL A 39 -2.74 1.75 -5.03
C VAL A 39 -2.10 0.53 -5.71
N LEU A 40 -2.02 0.57 -7.04
CA LEU A 40 -1.33 -0.44 -7.83
C LEU A 40 0.08 0.02 -8.19
N ILE A 41 1.06 -0.84 -7.92
CA ILE A 41 2.47 -0.62 -8.24
C ILE A 41 2.98 -1.84 -9.02
N PRO A 42 3.78 -1.66 -10.08
CA PRO A 42 4.42 -2.78 -10.76
C PRO A 42 5.23 -3.63 -9.78
N PHE A 43 5.05 -4.94 -9.84
CA PHE A 43 5.73 -5.91 -8.97
C PHE A 43 7.25 -5.80 -9.06
N GLU A 44 7.80 -5.66 -10.27
CA GLU A 44 9.25 -5.48 -10.45
C GLU A 44 9.77 -4.22 -9.76
N GLY A 45 9.00 -3.12 -9.82
CA GLY A 45 9.35 -1.90 -9.11
C GLY A 45 9.36 -2.11 -7.60
N TYR A 46 8.32 -2.75 -7.06
CA TYR A 46 8.25 -3.12 -5.65
C TYR A 46 9.43 -4.01 -5.22
N LYS A 47 9.75 -5.04 -5.99
CA LYS A 47 10.85 -5.97 -5.71
C LYS A 47 12.22 -5.28 -5.78
N SER A 48 12.39 -4.33 -6.70
CA SER A 48 13.67 -3.66 -6.91
C SER A 48 14.00 -2.61 -5.83
N VAL A 49 13.04 -1.78 -5.43
CA VAL A 49 13.31 -0.64 -4.52
C VAL A 49 12.56 -0.71 -3.18
N GLY A 50 11.68 -1.69 -3.01
CA GLY A 50 10.88 -1.86 -1.81
C GLY A 50 9.66 -0.94 -1.70
N LEU A 51 8.83 -1.21 -0.69
CA LEU A 51 7.54 -0.53 -0.46
C LEU A 51 7.66 0.99 -0.31
N VAL A 52 8.49 1.45 0.63
CA VAL A 52 8.58 2.87 1.01
C VAL A 52 9.07 3.72 -0.17
N GLN A 53 10.08 3.24 -0.90
CA GLN A 53 10.61 3.96 -2.06
C GLN A 53 9.58 4.01 -3.20
N CYS A 54 8.87 2.91 -3.45
CA CYS A 54 7.80 2.87 -4.44
C CYS A 54 6.67 3.86 -4.12
N LEU A 55 6.24 3.94 -2.86
CA LEU A 55 5.25 4.91 -2.41
C LEU A 55 5.78 6.34 -2.50
N THR A 56 7.05 6.58 -2.16
CA THR A 56 7.69 7.90 -2.25
C THR A 56 7.77 8.40 -3.70
N MET A 57 8.06 7.52 -4.66
CA MET A 57 8.02 7.85 -6.08
C MET A 57 6.58 8.11 -6.56
N GLY A 58 5.63 7.29 -6.10
CA GLY A 58 4.20 7.46 -6.39
C GLY A 58 3.61 8.76 -5.84
N SER A 59 4.03 9.19 -4.64
CA SER A 59 3.56 10.42 -3.99
C SER A 59 4.01 11.68 -4.72
N ARG A 60 5.08 11.59 -5.53
CA ARG A 60 5.61 12.66 -6.36
C ARG A 60 5.02 12.71 -7.78
N LYS A 61 4.12 11.80 -8.16
CA LYS A 61 3.47 11.82 -9.49
C LYS A 61 2.42 12.92 -9.59
N VAL A 62 2.85 14.09 -10.05
CA VAL A 62 1.98 15.28 -10.23
C VAL A 62 0.85 15.04 -11.24
N ASN A 63 1.12 14.27 -12.30
CA ASN A 63 0.13 13.96 -13.34
C ASN A 63 -0.93 12.91 -12.93
N ASN A 64 -0.83 12.34 -11.73
CA ASN A 64 -1.84 11.45 -11.17
C ASN A 64 -2.10 11.83 -9.70
N PRO A 65 -2.87 12.90 -9.45
CA PRO A 65 -3.08 13.43 -8.10
C PRO A 65 -3.76 12.44 -7.15
N TYR A 66 -4.61 11.55 -7.68
CA TYR A 66 -5.25 10.49 -6.91
C TYR A 66 -4.22 9.47 -6.38
N ARG A 67 -3.34 8.98 -7.26
CA ARG A 67 -2.23 8.11 -6.86
C ARG A 67 -1.29 8.81 -5.89
N SER A 68 -0.94 10.07 -6.17
CA SER A 68 -0.08 10.87 -5.30
C SER A 68 -0.64 10.96 -3.88
N ARG A 69 -1.93 11.32 -3.74
CA ARG A 69 -2.60 11.43 -2.45
C ARG A 69 -2.60 10.10 -1.68
N LYS A 70 -2.93 8.99 -2.33
CA LYS A 70 -2.93 7.67 -1.69
C LYS A 70 -1.55 7.24 -1.21
N CYS A 71 -0.53 7.46 -2.04
CA CYS A 71 0.83 7.14 -1.64
C CYS A 71 1.28 7.98 -0.44
N LYS A 72 0.86 9.26 -0.33
CA LYS A 72 1.11 10.07 0.87
C LYS A 72 0.42 9.51 2.11
N ALA A 73 -0.87 9.20 2.02
CA ALA A 73 -1.63 8.62 3.14
C ALA A 73 -0.99 7.30 3.62
N LEU A 74 -0.62 6.41 2.70
CA LEU A 74 0.07 5.16 3.05
C LEU A 74 1.44 5.39 3.71
N LEU A 75 2.19 6.40 3.26
CA LEU A 75 3.47 6.78 3.91
C LEU A 75 3.25 7.36 5.30
N GLU A 76 2.18 8.15 5.49
CA GLU A 76 1.79 8.70 6.79
C GLU A 76 1.45 7.57 7.77
N TYR A 77 0.61 6.60 7.36
CA TYR A 77 0.31 5.42 8.18
C TYR A 77 1.57 4.63 8.57
N ILE A 78 2.46 4.36 7.61
CA ILE A 78 3.72 3.66 7.88
C ILE A 78 4.58 4.47 8.87
N SER A 79 4.68 5.78 8.69
CA SER A 79 5.49 6.66 9.55
C SER A 79 4.92 6.78 10.96
N SER A 80 3.60 6.68 11.10
CA SER A 80 2.89 6.65 12.39
C SER A 80 2.92 5.29 13.08
N GLY A 81 3.58 4.27 12.50
CA GLY A 81 3.76 2.96 13.13
C GLY A 81 2.71 1.91 12.75
N ALA A 82 2.02 2.08 11.63
CA ALA A 82 1.12 1.04 11.11
C ALA A 82 1.84 -0.30 10.91
N THR A 83 1.13 -1.39 11.18
CA THR A 83 1.66 -2.74 10.96
C THR A 83 1.72 -3.04 9.46
N ILE A 84 2.86 -3.47 8.93
CA ILE A 84 2.98 -3.88 7.53
C ILE A 84 2.74 -5.37 7.42
N ARG A 85 1.76 -5.77 6.61
CA ARG A 85 1.48 -7.18 6.30
C ARG A 85 1.73 -7.44 4.82
N ILE A 86 2.48 -8.49 4.52
CA ILE A 86 2.77 -8.92 3.15
C ILE A 86 2.10 -10.27 2.95
N ASP A 87 1.32 -10.42 1.88
CA ASP A 87 0.70 -11.70 1.54
C ASP A 87 1.79 -12.74 1.26
N GLY A 88 1.69 -13.90 1.90
CA GLY A 88 2.69 -14.97 1.73
C GLY A 88 2.72 -15.57 0.32
N ASN A 89 1.73 -15.30 -0.53
CA ASN A 89 1.73 -15.72 -1.93
C ASN A 89 2.30 -14.67 -2.87
N LEU A 90 2.75 -13.51 -2.36
CA LEU A 90 3.44 -12.51 -3.16
C LEU A 90 4.71 -13.16 -3.73
N LYS A 91 4.75 -13.34 -5.06
CA LYS A 91 5.77 -14.14 -5.76
C LYS A 91 7.19 -13.85 -5.23
N GLU A 92 7.95 -14.91 -4.94
CA GLU A 92 9.39 -14.82 -4.64
C GLU A 92 10.23 -14.55 -5.90
#